data_AF-A0A850R082-F1
#
_entry.id   AF-A0A850R082-F1
#
_cell.length_a   1.000
_cell.length_b   1.000
_cell.length_c   1.000
_cell.angle_alpha   90.00
_cell.angle_beta   90.00
_cell.angle_gamma   90.00
#
_symmetry.space_group_name_H-M   'P 1'
#
loop_
_entity.id
_entity.type
_entity.pdbx_description
1 polymer ?
#
loop_
_entity_poly.entity_id
_entity_poly.type
_entity_poly.pdbx_seq_one_letter_code
_entity_poly.pdbx_strand_id
1 'polypeptide(L)'
;QKLSGIFAIAATVLGLDGQNVSELNDRLQAQAMSYPNYRGEQIDFDIDPDAEGRSIDWKKMVGSLMSYRLITEEHDIPQLAFGIYDSLADKLSNWIEHLDQQVGVKSVVLAGKGFTNEVFAWRTTLRIGKNYPININRKLDLEGANISAGSLYLKVRRK
;
A
#
# COMPACT_ATOMS: atom_id res chain seq x y z
N GLN A 1 -1.89 -13.13 -2.16
CA GLN A 1 -1.30 -12.98 -0.81
C GLN A 1 -1.94 -11.77 -0.12
N LYS A 2 -2.16 -11.79 1.20
CA LYS A 2 -2.82 -10.67 1.90
C LYS A 2 -1.80 -9.58 2.19
N LEU A 3 -2.10 -8.33 1.80
CA LEU A 3 -1.25 -7.14 2.02
C LEU A 3 -0.82 -6.99 3.50
N SER A 4 -1.71 -7.35 4.42
CA SER A 4 -1.44 -7.36 5.87
C SER A 4 -0.31 -8.31 6.29
N GLY A 5 -0.05 -9.38 5.54
CA GLY A 5 1.07 -10.28 5.82
C GLY A 5 2.41 -9.68 5.41
N ILE A 6 2.43 -8.92 4.30
CA ILE A 6 3.65 -8.26 3.80
C ILE A 6 4.07 -7.15 4.76
N PHE A 7 3.11 -6.35 5.24
CA PHE A 7 3.38 -5.32 6.25
C PHE A 7 3.85 -5.91 7.58
N ALA A 8 3.32 -7.07 8.00
CA ALA A 8 3.82 -7.73 9.20
C ALA A 8 5.26 -8.23 9.03
N ILE A 9 5.62 -8.77 7.85
CA ILE A 9 7.01 -9.14 7.54
C ILE A 9 7.90 -7.89 7.60
N ALA A 10 7.48 -6.79 7.00
CA ALA A 10 8.24 -5.54 7.03
C ALA A 10 8.45 -5.03 8.46
N ALA A 11 7.41 -5.08 9.30
CA ALA A 11 7.50 -4.74 10.72
C ALA A 11 8.55 -5.60 11.45
N THR A 12 8.55 -6.92 11.21
CA THR A 12 9.53 -7.82 11.83
C THR A 12 10.96 -7.55 11.36
N VAL A 13 11.16 -7.22 10.08
CA VAL A 13 12.49 -6.87 9.55
C VAL A 13 12.99 -5.56 10.16
N LEU A 14 12.11 -4.60 10.43
CA LEU A 14 12.48 -3.38 11.13
C LEU A 14 12.84 -3.61 12.61
N GLY A 15 12.55 -4.79 13.16
CA GLY A 15 12.76 -5.13 14.56
C GLY A 15 11.61 -4.69 15.47
N LEU A 16 10.40 -4.49 14.92
CA LEU A 16 9.21 -4.20 15.72
C LEU A 16 8.68 -5.49 16.34
N ASP A 17 8.55 -5.50 17.66
CA ASP A 17 7.92 -6.61 18.36
C ASP A 17 6.41 -6.64 18.12
N GLY A 18 5.80 -7.82 18.11
CA GLY A 18 4.35 -7.98 18.07
C GLY A 18 3.95 -9.45 18.17
N GLN A 19 2.84 -9.73 18.84
CA GLN A 19 2.38 -11.11 19.06
C GLN A 19 1.56 -11.63 17.87
N ASN A 20 0.94 -10.72 17.11
CA ASN A 20 0.03 -11.04 16.02
C ASN A 20 0.27 -10.14 14.81
N VAL A 21 -0.15 -10.60 13.63
CA VAL A 21 -0.08 -9.84 12.36
C VAL A 21 -0.76 -8.47 12.46
N SER A 22 -1.89 -8.36 13.17
CA SER A 22 -2.56 -7.06 13.36
C SER A 22 -1.69 -6.10 14.14
N GLU A 23 -1.15 -6.54 15.28
CA GLU A 23 -0.34 -5.70 16.16
C GLU A 23 0.94 -5.22 15.46
N LEU A 24 1.58 -6.10 14.69
CA LEU A 24 2.74 -5.74 13.86
C LEU A 24 2.40 -4.65 12.84
N ASN A 25 1.24 -4.76 12.19
CA ASN A 25 0.78 -3.75 11.24
C ASN A 25 0.45 -2.42 11.92
N ASP A 26 -0.20 -2.45 13.08
CA ASP A 26 -0.56 -1.26 13.85
C ASP A 26 0.69 -0.54 14.34
N ARG A 27 1.71 -1.29 14.81
CA ARG A 27 3.01 -0.73 15.20
C ARG A 27 3.77 -0.16 14.02
N LEU A 28 3.78 -0.83 12.86
CA LEU A 28 4.39 -0.30 11.65
C LEU A 28 3.72 1.01 11.21
N GLN A 29 2.38 1.07 11.27
CA GLN A 29 1.62 2.27 10.97
C GLN A 29 1.95 3.40 11.96
N ALA A 30 2.00 3.10 13.26
CA ALA A 30 2.34 4.08 14.29
C ALA A 30 3.74 4.66 14.09
N GLN A 31 4.74 3.82 13.75
CA GLN A 31 6.09 4.28 13.42
C GLN A 31 6.07 5.20 12.20
N ALA A 32 5.37 4.82 11.13
CA ALA A 32 5.27 5.66 9.94
C ALA A 32 4.55 6.99 10.21
N MET A 33 3.55 7.02 11.09
CA MET A 33 2.85 8.25 11.50
C MET A 33 3.71 9.18 12.37
N SER A 34 4.63 8.61 13.15
CA SER A 34 5.53 9.37 14.01
C SER A 34 6.59 10.15 13.21
N TYR A 35 6.79 9.81 11.93
CA TYR A 35 7.76 10.46 11.08
C TYR A 35 7.28 11.87 10.67
N PRO A 36 8.03 12.94 11.02
CA PRO A 36 7.55 14.31 10.83
C PRO A 36 7.69 14.81 9.37
N ASN A 37 8.48 14.13 8.53
CA ASN A 37 8.76 14.60 7.17
C ASN A 37 7.87 13.94 6.12
N TYR A 38 7.76 14.60 4.97
CA TYR A 38 6.89 14.19 3.86
C TYR A 38 7.56 13.27 2.82
N ARG A 39 8.84 12.92 3.03
CA ARG A 39 9.66 12.05 2.16
C ARG A 39 10.32 10.95 3.00
N GLY A 40 9.99 9.70 2.73
CA GLY A 40 10.68 8.55 3.30
C GLY A 40 11.81 8.07 2.41
N GLU A 41 12.51 7.04 2.89
CA GLU A 41 13.48 6.33 2.08
C GLU A 41 12.80 5.57 0.94
N GLN A 42 13.48 5.52 -0.21
CA GLN A 42 12.96 4.85 -1.37
C GLN A 42 13.24 3.35 -1.26
N ILE A 43 12.18 2.58 -1.03
CA ILE A 43 12.26 1.12 -0.97
C ILE A 43 11.89 0.55 -2.33
N ASP A 44 12.67 -0.41 -2.80
CA ASP A 44 12.50 -0.97 -4.13
C ASP A 44 11.32 -1.93 -4.18
N PHE A 45 10.28 -1.53 -4.90
CA PHE A 45 9.19 -2.40 -5.32
C PHE A 45 9.31 -2.68 -6.81
N ASP A 46 9.37 -3.95 -7.18
CA ASP A 46 9.31 -4.35 -8.57
C ASP A 46 7.99 -5.03 -8.93
N ILE A 47 7.67 -5.05 -10.22
CA ILE A 47 6.56 -5.83 -10.74
C ILE A 47 7.19 -7.10 -11.32
N ASP A 48 6.74 -8.25 -10.84
CA ASP A 48 7.15 -9.53 -11.39
C ASP A 48 6.60 -9.65 -12.82
N PRO A 49 7.46 -9.68 -13.86
CA PRO A 49 7.03 -9.80 -15.24
C PRO A 49 6.51 -11.21 -15.57
N ASP A 50 6.89 -12.22 -14.78
CA ASP A 50 6.65 -13.64 -15.05
C ASP A 50 5.44 -14.20 -14.29
N ALA A 51 4.86 -13.44 -13.36
CA ALA A 51 3.64 -13.82 -12.66
C ALA A 51 2.42 -13.77 -13.60
N GLU A 52 1.56 -14.80 -13.56
CA GLU A 52 0.25 -14.79 -14.20
C GLU A 52 -0.62 -13.67 -13.61
N GLY A 53 -0.56 -12.50 -14.25
CA GLY A 53 -1.05 -11.23 -13.71
C GLY A 53 0.10 -10.42 -13.11
N ARG A 54 0.24 -9.17 -13.58
CA ARG A 54 1.25 -8.20 -13.10
C ARG A 54 1.19 -8.08 -11.57
N SER A 55 2.06 -8.81 -10.87
CA SER A 55 2.06 -8.91 -9.42
C SER A 55 3.27 -8.15 -8.85
N ILE A 56 3.17 -7.67 -7.62
CA ILE A 56 4.27 -6.97 -6.96
C ILE A 56 5.24 -8.02 -6.40
N ASP A 57 6.52 -7.92 -6.77
CA ASP A 57 7.58 -8.75 -6.20
C ASP A 57 7.96 -8.24 -4.79
N TRP A 58 7.37 -8.86 -3.79
CA TRP A 58 7.61 -8.56 -2.38
C TRP A 58 9.00 -8.99 -1.91
N LYS A 59 9.71 -9.88 -2.62
CA LYS A 59 11.03 -10.37 -2.21
C LYS A 59 12.08 -9.27 -2.36
N LYS A 60 12.02 -8.51 -3.46
CA LYS A 60 12.89 -7.35 -3.68
C LYS A 60 12.68 -6.27 -2.63
N MET A 61 11.43 -6.01 -2.26
CA MET A 61 11.11 -5.09 -1.17
C MET A 61 11.73 -5.52 0.15
N VAL A 62 11.59 -6.80 0.53
CA VAL A 62 12.20 -7.32 1.76
C VAL A 62 13.73 -7.23 1.70
N GLY A 63 14.36 -7.56 0.58
CA GLY A 63 15.81 -7.45 0.41
C GLY A 63 16.33 -6.01 0.51
N SER A 64 15.62 -5.06 -0.11
CA SER A 64 15.92 -3.62 -0.02
C SER A 64 15.76 -3.14 1.43
N LEU A 65 14.65 -3.50 2.09
CA LEU A 65 14.38 -3.17 3.49
C LEU A 65 15.46 -3.72 4.45
N MET A 66 15.87 -4.98 4.27
CA MET A 66 16.95 -5.59 5.07
C MET A 66 18.28 -4.85 4.87
N SER A 67 18.60 -4.46 3.64
CA SER A 67 19.83 -3.72 3.33
C SER A 67 19.86 -2.36 4.01
N TYR A 68 18.74 -1.63 3.98
CA TYR A 68 18.61 -0.36 4.71
C TYR A 68 18.68 -0.58 6.22
N ARG A 69 17.97 -1.57 6.75
CA ARG A 69 17.95 -1.85 8.19
C ARG A 69 19.34 -2.11 8.79
N LEU A 70 20.28 -2.67 8.02
CA LEU A 70 21.66 -2.89 8.44
C LEU A 70 22.46 -1.60 8.68
N ILE A 71 22.08 -0.52 8.00
CA ILE A 71 22.80 0.77 8.02
C ILE A 71 22.05 1.78 8.91
N THR A 72 20.73 1.61 9.04
CA THR A 72 19.82 2.48 9.79
C THR A 72 19.93 2.29 11.30
N GLU A 73 20.06 3.40 12.02
CA GLU A 73 19.98 3.46 13.49
C GLU A 73 18.51 3.44 13.98
N GLU A 74 18.29 3.17 15.27
CA GLU A 74 16.92 3.06 15.82
C GLU A 74 16.08 4.33 15.62
N HIS A 75 16.71 5.50 15.60
CA HIS A 75 16.03 6.78 15.43
C HIS A 75 15.50 7.01 14.00
N ASP A 76 16.00 6.27 13.01
CA ASP A 76 15.59 6.37 11.60
C ASP A 76 14.53 5.31 11.21
N ILE A 77 14.15 4.42 12.14
CA ILE A 77 13.08 3.43 11.91
C ILE A 77 11.75 4.08 11.45
N PRO A 78 11.30 5.22 12.01
CA PRO A 78 10.12 5.93 11.49
C PRO A 78 10.23 6.32 10.02
N GLN A 79 11.42 6.74 9.57
CA GLN A 79 11.68 7.13 8.18
C GLN A 79 11.55 5.95 7.22
N LEU A 80 12.09 4.79 7.61
CA LEU A 80 11.96 3.55 6.85
C LEU A 80 10.50 3.08 6.81
N ALA A 81 9.81 3.10 7.95
CA ALA A 81 8.41 2.70 8.04
C ALA A 81 7.53 3.56 7.12
N PHE A 82 7.77 4.87 7.08
CA PHE A 82 7.10 5.77 6.16
C PHE A 82 7.48 5.49 4.70
N GLY A 83 8.76 5.23 4.42
CA GLY A 83 9.27 4.84 3.10
C GLY A 83 8.55 3.64 2.49
N ILE A 84 8.23 2.62 3.30
CA ILE A 84 7.49 1.43 2.83
C ILE A 84 6.16 1.83 2.18
N TYR A 85 5.37 2.65 2.89
CA TYR A 85 4.06 3.06 2.40
C TYR A 85 4.16 4.02 1.23
N ASP A 86 5.13 4.95 1.26
CA ASP A 86 5.30 5.93 0.19
C ASP A 86 5.79 5.30 -1.12
N SER A 87 6.77 4.39 -1.06
CA SER A 87 7.28 3.69 -2.24
C SER A 87 6.23 2.73 -2.82
N LEU A 88 5.42 2.08 -1.98
CA LEU A 88 4.29 1.28 -2.47
C LEU A 88 3.25 2.16 -3.18
N ALA A 89 2.91 3.32 -2.60
CA ALA A 89 1.98 4.27 -3.22
C ALA A 89 2.52 4.81 -4.56
N ASP A 90 3.83 5.06 -4.66
CA ASP A 90 4.48 5.48 -5.90
C ASP A 90 4.40 4.39 -6.98
N LYS A 91 4.73 3.14 -6.62
CA LYS A 91 4.65 2.03 -7.57
C LYS A 91 3.22 1.82 -8.09
N LEU A 92 2.21 1.99 -7.25
CA LEU A 92 0.81 1.94 -7.66
C LEU A 92 0.43 3.08 -8.62
N SER A 93 0.91 4.29 -8.38
CA SER A 93 0.70 5.42 -9.28
C SER A 93 1.29 5.13 -10.67
N ASN A 94 2.55 4.71 -10.72
CA ASN A 94 3.24 4.38 -11.97
C ASN A 94 2.55 3.23 -12.70
N TRP A 95 2.04 2.25 -11.96
CA TRP A 95 1.29 1.14 -12.56
C TRP A 95 -0.03 1.60 -13.18
N ILE A 96 -0.78 2.49 -12.52
CA ILE A 96 -2.02 3.06 -13.07
C ILE A 96 -1.72 3.90 -14.32
N GLU A 97 -0.64 4.66 -14.33
CA GLU A 97 -0.20 5.42 -15.51
C GLU A 97 0.10 4.50 -16.70
N HIS A 98 0.79 3.38 -16.46
CA HIS A 98 1.01 2.38 -17.51
C HIS A 98 -0.30 1.71 -17.98
N LEU A 99 -1.28 1.52 -17.09
CA LEU A 99 -2.60 1.00 -17.47
C LEU A 99 -3.39 2.02 -18.28
N ASP A 100 -3.29 3.30 -17.95
CA ASP A 100 -3.94 4.39 -18.67
C ASP A 100 -3.46 4.49 -20.12
N GLN A 101 -2.15 4.36 -20.35
CA GLN A 101 -1.57 4.31 -21.70
C GLN A 101 -2.12 3.16 -22.55
N GLN A 102 -2.61 2.08 -21.93
CA GLN A 102 -3.10 0.89 -22.62
C GLN A 102 -4.63 0.89 -22.80
N VAL A 103 -5.39 1.43 -21.84
CA VAL A 103 -6.84 1.24 -21.75
C VAL A 103 -7.63 2.56 -21.65
N GLY A 104 -6.98 3.67 -21.28
CA GLY A 104 -7.64 4.97 -21.06
C GLY A 104 -8.45 5.01 -19.75
N VAL A 105 -7.76 5.16 -18.63
CA VAL A 105 -8.32 5.19 -17.27
C VAL A 105 -8.99 6.54 -17.00
N LYS A 106 -10.33 6.53 -16.88
CA LYS A 106 -11.11 7.75 -16.60
C LYS A 106 -11.17 8.14 -15.12
N SER A 107 -11.16 7.15 -14.23
CA SER A 107 -11.27 7.35 -12.79
C SER A 107 -10.76 6.15 -12.03
N VAL A 108 -10.22 6.38 -10.84
CA VAL A 108 -9.72 5.33 -9.94
C VAL A 108 -10.63 5.24 -8.71
N VAL A 109 -10.97 4.02 -8.31
CA VAL A 109 -11.72 3.75 -7.08
C VAL A 109 -10.80 3.06 -6.10
N LEU A 110 -10.66 3.60 -4.90
CA LEU A 110 -9.91 2.99 -3.80
C LEU A 110 -10.89 2.25 -2.87
N ALA A 111 -10.68 0.95 -2.66
CA ALA A 111 -11.54 0.12 -1.82
C ALA A 111 -10.76 -1.01 -1.17
N GLY A 112 -11.25 -1.47 0.00
CA GLY A 112 -10.70 -2.60 0.74
C GLY A 112 -9.87 -2.20 1.96
N LYS A 113 -9.65 -3.19 2.83
CA LYS A 113 -9.00 -3.03 4.14
C LYS A 113 -7.60 -2.41 4.09
N GLY A 114 -6.87 -2.56 2.99
CA GLY A 114 -5.54 -1.97 2.86
C GLY A 114 -5.53 -0.44 3.04
N PHE A 115 -6.63 0.22 2.68
CA PHE A 115 -6.80 1.67 2.80
C PHE A 115 -7.32 2.13 4.16
N THR A 116 -7.49 1.24 5.14
CA THR A 116 -7.72 1.67 6.54
C THR A 116 -6.43 2.19 7.18
N ASN A 117 -5.27 1.83 6.62
CA ASN A 117 -4.01 2.44 7.02
C ASN A 117 -3.96 3.88 6.50
N GLU A 118 -4.00 4.85 7.41
CA GLU A 118 -4.13 6.27 7.07
C GLU A 118 -2.93 6.80 6.30
N VAL A 119 -1.71 6.37 6.66
CA VAL A 119 -0.48 6.79 5.97
C VAL A 119 -0.52 6.31 4.53
N PHE A 120 -0.81 5.02 4.33
CA PHE A 120 -0.89 4.46 2.99
C PHE A 120 -2.01 5.10 2.16
N ALA A 121 -3.22 5.22 2.71
CA ALA A 121 -4.36 5.83 2.03
C ALA A 121 -4.09 7.29 1.63
N TRP A 122 -3.48 8.07 2.53
CA TRP A 122 -3.11 9.45 2.26
C TRP A 122 -2.06 9.54 1.14
N ARG A 123 -0.98 8.76 1.20
CA ARG A 123 0.07 8.76 0.16
C ARG A 123 -0.44 8.29 -1.19
N THR A 124 -1.26 7.24 -1.21
CA THR A 124 -1.88 6.76 -2.45
C THR A 124 -2.82 7.81 -3.05
N THR A 125 -3.65 8.46 -2.23
CA THR A 125 -4.56 9.51 -2.70
C THR A 125 -3.79 10.74 -3.22
N LEU A 126 -2.70 11.12 -2.55
CA LEU A 126 -1.86 12.25 -2.95
C LEU A 126 -1.18 12.02 -4.31
N ARG A 127 -0.68 10.79 -4.57
CA ARG A 127 0.03 10.48 -5.81
C ARG A 127 -0.92 10.26 -6.98
N ILE A 128 -1.92 9.39 -6.82
CA ILE A 128 -2.90 9.08 -7.88
C ILE A 128 -3.80 10.29 -8.17
N GLY A 129 -4.18 11.04 -7.13
CA GLY A 129 -5.13 12.14 -7.23
C GLY A 129 -4.64 13.34 -8.03
N LYS A 130 -3.33 13.40 -8.35
CA LYS A 130 -2.77 14.40 -9.26
C LYS A 130 -3.18 14.16 -10.71
N ASN A 131 -3.25 12.89 -11.11
CA ASN A 131 -3.42 12.48 -12.50
C ASN A 131 -4.84 11.96 -12.77
N TYR A 132 -5.51 11.42 -11.76
CA TYR A 132 -6.81 10.76 -11.92
C TYR A 132 -7.82 11.23 -10.87
N PRO A 133 -9.10 11.42 -11.24
CA PRO A 133 -10.15 11.66 -10.26
C PRO A 133 -10.36 10.38 -9.43
N ILE A 134 -10.22 10.54 -8.11
CA ILE A 134 -10.39 9.44 -7.15
C ILE A 134 -11.82 9.45 -6.63
N ASN A 135 -12.52 8.34 -6.85
CA ASN A 135 -13.86 8.11 -6.34
C ASN A 135 -13.80 7.21 -5.10
N ILE A 136 -14.29 7.71 -3.97
CA ILE A 136 -14.37 6.96 -2.71
C ILE A 136 -15.82 6.97 -2.24
N ASN A 137 -16.32 5.82 -1.82
CA ASN A 137 -17.62 5.73 -1.19
C ASN A 137 -17.54 6.29 0.24
N ARG A 138 -17.87 7.57 0.43
CA ARG A 138 -17.84 8.24 1.75
C ARG A 138 -18.99 7.84 2.68
N LYS A 139 -20.01 7.15 2.17
CA LYS A 139 -21.23 6.80 2.92
C LYS A 139 -21.18 5.40 3.53
N LEU A 140 -20.27 4.56 3.06
CA LEU A 140 -20.13 3.19 3.52
C LEU A 140 -18.68 2.99 3.94
N ASP A 141 -18.51 2.19 4.99
CA ASP A 141 -17.18 1.79 5.42
C ASP A 141 -16.43 1.08 4.28
N LEU A 142 -15.11 1.22 4.23
CA LEU A 142 -14.27 0.64 3.17
C LEU A 142 -14.29 -0.90 3.21
N GLU A 143 -14.73 -1.48 4.32
CA GLU A 143 -15.00 -2.90 4.53
C GLU A 143 -16.50 -3.23 4.57
N GLY A 144 -16.80 -4.53 4.39
CA GLY A 144 -18.10 -5.13 4.72
C GLY A 144 -19.26 -4.57 3.91
N ALA A 145 -19.85 -3.48 4.39
CA ALA A 145 -21.03 -2.85 3.78
C ALA A 145 -20.78 -2.42 2.32
N ASN A 146 -19.60 -1.89 2.01
CA ASN A 146 -19.26 -1.52 0.63
C ASN A 146 -19.03 -2.74 -0.29
N ILE A 147 -18.52 -3.85 0.27
CA ILE A 147 -18.39 -5.12 -0.46
C ILE A 147 -19.78 -5.72 -0.71
N SER A 148 -20.65 -5.72 0.31
CA SER A 148 -22.04 -6.18 0.18
C SER A 148 -22.81 -5.34 -0.84
N ALA A 149 -22.70 -4.02 -0.79
CA ALA A 149 -23.28 -3.12 -1.79
C ALA A 149 -22.73 -3.44 -3.19
N GLY A 150 -21.40 -3.55 -3.34
CA GLY A 150 -20.77 -3.94 -4.60
C GLY A 150 -21.25 -5.29 -5.13
N SER A 151 -21.47 -6.27 -4.26
CA SER A 151 -21.97 -7.60 -4.62
C SER A 151 -23.40 -7.57 -5.17
N LEU A 152 -24.24 -6.64 -4.70
CA LEU A 152 -25.58 -6.41 -5.23
C LEU A 152 -25.52 -5.82 -6.65
N TYR A 153 -24.59 -4.90 -6.90
CA TYR A 153 -24.39 -4.30 -8.23
C TYR A 153 -23.69 -5.25 -9.22
N LEU A 154 -22.84 -6.15 -8.75
CA LEU A 154 -22.13 -7.15 -9.58
C LEU A 154 -23.08 -8.15 -10.25
N LYS A 155 -24.27 -8.39 -9.69
CA LYS A 155 -25.28 -9.31 -10.27
C LYS A 155 -25.92 -8.83 -11.58
N VAL A 156 -25.66 -7.61 -12.06
CA VAL A 156 -26.34 -7.04 -13.23
C VAL A 156 -25.54 -7.15 -14.54
N ARG A 157 -24.32 -7.72 -14.55
CA ARG A 157 -23.58 -8.02 -15.79
C ARG A 157 -23.32 -9.51 -15.99
N ARG A 158 -24.41 -10.25 -16.25
CA ARG A 158 -24.39 -11.46 -17.09
C ARG A 158 -25.51 -11.34 -18.13
N LYS A 159 -25.28 -10.54 -19.16
CA LYS A 159 -25.79 -10.70 -20.53
C LYS A 159 -24.81 -10.02 -21.47
#